data_AF-A0A370I8B5-F1
#
_entry.id   AF-A0A370I8B5-F1
#
_cell.length_a   1.000
_cell.length_b   1.000
_cell.length_c   1.000
_cell.angle_alpha   90.00
_cell.angle_beta   90.00
_cell.angle_gamma   90.00
#
_symmetry.space_group_name_H-M   'P 1'
#
loop_
_entity.id
_entity.type
_entity.pdbx_description
1 polymer ?
#
loop_
_entity_poly.entity_id
_entity_poly.type
_entity_poly.pdbx_seq_one_letter_code
_entity_poly.pdbx_strand_id
1 'polypeptide(L)'
;MAEIVEVDTNKLRKAAGDCDRIHDSIQHALTTLRGAVAGGGTPWGDDSFGSKFAKGDKGYIAARDNLLAGIDKMSSTFREYADGQRGAADSMDRMEHGNAGGA
;
A
#
# COMPACT_ATOMS: atom_id res chain seq x y z
N MET A 1 -32.93 22.32 4.94
CA MET A 1 -32.80 21.32 3.86
C MET A 1 -31.32 21.03 3.75
N ALA A 2 -30.88 19.85 4.18
CA ALA A 2 -29.47 19.48 4.05
C ALA A 2 -29.17 19.38 2.56
N GLU A 3 -28.23 20.18 2.08
CA GLU A 3 -27.65 20.03 0.75
C GLU A 3 -27.18 18.59 0.66
N ILE A 4 -27.83 17.80 -0.21
CA ILE A 4 -27.37 16.45 -0.51
C ILE A 4 -26.00 16.68 -1.15
N VAL A 5 -24.96 16.45 -0.36
CA VAL A 5 -23.61 16.35 -0.86
C VAL A 5 -23.66 15.16 -1.81
N GLU A 6 -23.88 15.45 -3.10
CA GLU A 6 -23.76 14.49 -4.19
C GLU A 6 -22.27 14.20 -4.36
N VAL A 7 -21.69 13.55 -3.35
CA VAL A 7 -20.46 12.81 -3.53
C VAL A 7 -20.84 11.69 -4.47
N ASP A 8 -20.49 11.86 -5.73
CA ASP A 8 -20.65 10.84 -6.76
C ASP A 8 -19.93 9.58 -6.26
N THR A 9 -20.70 8.63 -5.75
CA THR A 9 -20.19 7.39 -5.17
C THR A 9 -19.42 6.57 -6.19
N ASN A 10 -19.66 6.81 -7.49
CA ASN A 10 -18.84 6.25 -8.56
C ASN A 10 -17.42 6.86 -8.60
N LYS A 11 -17.26 8.15 -8.30
CA LYS A 11 -15.92 8.77 -8.20
C LYS A 11 -15.14 8.21 -7.02
N LEU A 12 -15.79 7.98 -5.87
CA LEU A 12 -15.14 7.31 -4.74
C LEU A 12 -14.73 5.88 -5.08
N ARG A 13 -15.61 5.11 -5.73
CA ARG A 13 -15.29 3.75 -6.19
C ARG A 13 -14.17 3.73 -7.21
N LYS A 14 -14.14 4.71 -8.12
CA LYS A 14 -13.04 4.87 -9.08
C LYS A 14 -11.73 5.19 -8.38
N ALA A 15 -11.72 6.15 -7.45
CA ALA A 15 -10.54 6.48 -6.66
C ALA A 15 -10.03 5.24 -5.87
N ALA A 16 -10.95 4.42 -5.37
CA ALA A 16 -10.59 3.19 -4.67
C ALA A 16 -9.90 2.19 -5.61
N GLY A 17 -10.41 2.04 -6.83
CA GLY A 17 -9.77 1.23 -7.87
C GLY A 17 -8.40 1.78 -8.27
N ASP A 18 -8.20 3.10 -8.28
CA ASP A 18 -6.90 3.72 -8.56
C ASP A 18 -5.90 3.42 -7.44
N CYS A 19 -6.35 3.47 -6.18
CA CYS A 19 -5.54 3.13 -5.01
C CYS A 19 -5.16 1.63 -5.00
N ASP A 20 -6.07 0.72 -5.34
CA ASP A 20 -5.77 -0.71 -5.53
C ASP A 20 -4.67 -0.91 -6.58
N ARG A 21 -4.78 -0.23 -7.74
CA ARG A 21 -3.76 -0.35 -8.81
C ARG A 21 -2.38 0.13 -8.36
N ILE A 22 -2.32 1.17 -7.53
CA ILE A 22 -1.06 1.64 -6.94
C ILE A 22 -0.51 0.59 -5.96
N HIS A 23 -1.37 0.05 -5.08
CA HIS A 23 -1.01 -1.03 -4.16
C HIS A 23 -0.40 -2.23 -4.91
N ASP A 24 -1.09 -2.73 -5.94
CA ASP A 24 -0.66 -3.89 -6.73
C ASP A 24 0.66 -3.64 -7.46
N SER A 25 0.83 -2.44 -8.02
CA SER A 25 2.08 -2.04 -8.69
C SER A 25 3.26 -2.04 -7.71
N ILE A 26 3.07 -1.50 -6.50
CA ILE A 26 4.09 -1.52 -5.45
C ILE A 26 4.39 -2.95 -5.03
N GLN A 27 3.38 -3.78 -4.80
CA GLN A 27 3.56 -5.18 -4.39
C GLN A 27 4.28 -6.01 -5.45
N HIS A 28 3.99 -5.78 -6.74
CA HIS A 28 4.72 -6.43 -7.83
C HIS A 28 6.20 -6.00 -7.83
N ALA A 29 6.48 -4.69 -7.79
CA ALA A 29 7.86 -4.19 -7.74
C ALA A 29 8.62 -4.74 -6.52
N LEU A 30 7.95 -4.81 -5.36
CA LEU A 30 8.52 -5.34 -4.13
C LEU A 30 8.80 -6.84 -4.22
N THR A 31 7.91 -7.61 -4.85
CA THR A 31 8.11 -9.04 -5.11
C THR A 31 9.33 -9.28 -5.99
N THR A 32 9.47 -8.51 -7.07
CA THR A 32 10.63 -8.57 -7.96
C THR A 32 11.92 -8.21 -7.21
N LEU A 33 11.89 -7.14 -6.41
CA LEU A 33 13.03 -6.71 -5.61
C LEU A 33 13.43 -7.77 -4.57
N ARG A 34 12.47 -8.34 -3.84
CA ARG A 34 12.71 -9.43 -2.87
C ARG A 34 13.36 -10.63 -3.56
N GLY A 35 12.86 -11.02 -4.74
CA GLY A 35 13.44 -12.10 -5.53
C GLY A 35 14.89 -11.81 -5.95
N ALA A 36 15.16 -10.61 -6.48
CA ALA A 36 16.49 -10.22 -6.90
C ALA A 36 17.50 -10.21 -5.75
N VAL A 37 17.11 -9.67 -4.58
CA VAL A 37 18.01 -9.57 -3.43
C VAL A 37 18.19 -10.91 -2.72
N ALA A 38 17.19 -11.79 -2.72
CA ALA A 38 17.34 -13.15 -2.19
C ALA A 38 18.24 -14.01 -3.10
N GLY A 39 18.14 -13.85 -4.41
CA GLY A 39 18.92 -14.63 -5.40
C GLY A 39 20.39 -14.21 -5.53
N GLY A 40 20.76 -13.00 -5.10
CA GLY A 40 22.11 -12.44 -5.27
C GLY A 40 23.18 -12.97 -4.29
N GLY A 41 22.81 -13.74 -3.27
CA GLY A 41 23.74 -14.25 -2.26
C GLY A 41 24.45 -13.14 -1.46
N THR A 42 25.65 -13.43 -0.94
CA THR A 42 26.47 -12.50 -0.16
C THR A 42 27.78 -12.18 -0.90
N PRO A 43 27.76 -11.31 -1.92
CA PRO A 43 28.92 -11.02 -2.78
C PRO A 43 30.08 -10.30 -2.07
N TRP A 44 29.86 -9.82 -0.85
CA TRP A 44 30.82 -9.05 -0.05
C TRP A 44 31.81 -9.91 0.76
N GLY A 45 31.69 -11.25 0.73
CA GLY A 45 32.60 -12.17 1.43
C GLY A 45 32.44 -12.19 2.95
N ASP A 46 33.15 -13.13 3.60
CA ASP A 46 33.09 -13.38 5.05
C ASP A 46 34.24 -12.72 5.85
N ASP A 47 35.03 -11.85 5.21
CA ASP A 47 36.08 -11.12 5.91
C ASP A 47 35.51 -10.04 6.84
N SER A 48 36.38 -9.44 7.67
CA SER A 48 35.98 -8.40 8.62
C SER A 48 35.31 -7.20 7.94
N PHE A 49 35.67 -6.90 6.69
CA PHE A 49 35.12 -5.79 5.93
C PHE A 49 33.71 -6.13 5.40
N GLY A 50 33.55 -7.27 4.74
CA GLY A 50 32.28 -7.80 4.24
C GLY A 50 31.28 -8.02 5.37
N SER A 51 31.74 -8.56 6.51
CA SER A 51 30.88 -8.72 7.69
C SER A 51 30.43 -7.38 8.26
N LYS A 52 31.29 -6.35 8.34
CA LYS A 52 30.89 -5.00 8.79
C LYS A 52 29.93 -4.34 7.81
N PHE A 53 30.19 -4.47 6.51
CA PHE A 53 29.32 -3.94 5.46
C PHE A 53 27.92 -4.55 5.52
N ALA A 54 27.81 -5.87 5.69
CA ALA A 54 26.53 -6.55 5.62
C ALA A 54 25.77 -6.55 6.96
N LYS A 55 26.45 -6.89 8.06
CA LYS A 55 25.86 -7.21 9.36
C LYS A 55 26.03 -6.10 10.41
N GLY A 56 26.70 -4.99 10.09
CA GLY A 56 26.74 -3.86 11.01
C GLY A 56 25.34 -3.31 11.30
N ASP A 57 25.17 -2.55 12.39
CA ASP A 57 23.86 -1.99 12.80
C ASP A 57 23.19 -1.15 11.70
N LYS A 58 23.99 -0.51 10.84
CA LYS A 58 23.56 0.22 9.64
C LYS A 58 24.03 -0.45 8.35
N GLY A 59 24.32 -1.75 8.43
CA GLY A 59 24.81 -2.55 7.31
C GLY A 59 23.74 -2.78 6.26
N TYR A 60 24.16 -3.30 5.12
CA TYR A 60 23.31 -3.54 3.96
C TYR A 60 22.05 -4.35 4.30
N ILE A 61 22.17 -5.39 5.13
CA ILE A 61 21.02 -6.26 5.47
C ILE A 61 19.96 -5.46 6.23
N ALA A 62 20.36 -4.71 7.26
CA ALA A 62 19.44 -3.88 8.03
C ALA A 62 18.80 -2.79 7.17
N ALA A 63 19.59 -2.11 6.33
CA ALA A 63 19.09 -1.08 5.42
C ALA A 63 18.09 -1.64 4.41
N ARG A 64 18.39 -2.79 3.81
CA ARG A 64 17.51 -3.52 2.90
C ARG A 64 16.19 -3.86 3.59
N ASP A 65 16.25 -4.50 4.75
CA ASP A 65 15.04 -4.99 5.44
C ASP A 65 14.14 -3.82 5.85
N ASN A 66 14.72 -2.72 6.33
CA ASN A 66 13.99 -1.50 6.64
C ASN A 66 13.33 -0.88 5.40
N LEU A 67 14.03 -0.85 4.26
CA LEU A 67 13.48 -0.33 3.02
C LEU A 67 12.32 -1.19 2.52
N LEU A 68 12.50 -2.52 2.50
CA LEU A 68 11.45 -3.46 2.09
C LEU A 68 10.21 -3.35 2.99
N ALA A 69 10.40 -3.25 4.31
CA ALA A 69 9.30 -3.06 5.26
C ALA A 69 8.60 -1.71 5.09
N GLY A 70 9.36 -0.63 4.83
CA GLY A 70 8.82 0.70 4.58
C GLY A 70 7.94 0.76 3.33
N ILE A 71 8.38 0.14 2.24
CA ILE A 71 7.60 0.05 0.99
C ILE A 71 6.35 -0.80 1.18
N ASP A 72 6.45 -1.92 1.92
CA ASP A 72 5.32 -2.78 2.24
C ASP A 72 4.24 -2.01 3.03
N LYS A 73 4.65 -1.23 4.03
CA LYS A 73 3.76 -0.34 4.79
C LYS A 73 3.10 0.71 3.91
N MET A 74 3.86 1.35 3.02
CA MET A 74 3.32 2.31 2.06
C MET A 74 2.24 1.68 1.16
N SER A 75 2.48 0.47 0.67
CA SER A 75 1.47 -0.24 -0.12
C SER A 75 0.20 -0.51 0.68
N SER A 76 0.32 -0.86 1.96
CA SER A 76 -0.83 -1.12 2.84
C SER A 76 -1.67 0.13 3.06
N THR A 77 -1.04 1.30 3.18
CA THR A 77 -1.76 2.59 3.26
C THR A 77 -2.64 2.85 2.03
N PHE A 78 -2.18 2.51 0.82
CA PHE A 78 -3.03 2.66 -0.38
C PHE A 78 -4.23 1.72 -0.37
N ARG A 79 -4.06 0.50 0.16
CA ARG A 79 -5.18 -0.43 0.36
C ARG A 79 -6.19 0.10 1.38
N GLU A 80 -5.71 0.63 2.51
CA GLU A 80 -6.58 1.26 3.52
C GLU A 80 -7.37 2.44 2.95
N TYR A 81 -6.75 3.26 2.08
CA TYR A 81 -7.44 4.34 1.38
C TYR A 81 -8.52 3.82 0.42
N ALA A 82 -8.22 2.76 -0.33
CA ALA A 82 -9.20 2.16 -1.22
C ALA A 82 -10.40 1.61 -0.43
N ASP A 83 -10.17 0.91 0.66
CA ASP A 83 -11.21 0.35 1.52
C ASP A 83 -12.05 1.46 2.18
N GLY A 84 -11.40 2.54 2.65
CA GLY A 84 -12.09 3.71 3.18
C GLY A 84 -12.98 4.41 2.14
N GLN A 85 -12.52 4.54 0.91
CA GLN A 85 -13.29 5.14 -0.19
C GLN A 85 -14.50 4.27 -0.58
N ARG A 86 -14.35 2.93 -0.62
CA ARG A 86 -15.48 2.00 -0.82
C ARG A 86 -16.48 2.10 0.32
N GLY A 87 -16.01 2.07 1.56
CA GLY A 87 -16.86 2.18 2.74
C GLY A 87 -17.65 3.49 2.78
N ALA A 88 -17.02 4.60 2.38
CA ALA A 88 -17.69 5.89 2.25
C ALA A 88 -18.79 5.86 1.16
N ALA A 89 -18.48 5.32 -0.02
CA ALA A 89 -19.45 5.16 -1.11
C ALA A 89 -20.66 4.33 -0.69
N ASP A 90 -20.43 3.18 -0.03
CA ASP A 90 -21.49 2.29 0.45
C ASP A 90 -22.34 2.94 1.54
N SER A 91 -21.72 3.73 2.43
CA SER A 91 -22.45 4.48 3.45
C SER A 91 -23.35 5.54 2.83
N MET A 92 -22.89 6.22 1.78
CA MET A 92 -23.64 7.26 1.08
C MET A 92 -24.84 6.68 0.32
N ASP A 93 -24.63 5.61 -0.46
CA ASP A 93 -25.74 4.95 -1.18
C ASP A 93 -26.84 4.46 -0.22
N ARG A 94 -26.47 3.94 0.96
CA ARG A 94 -27.44 3.53 1.99
C ARG A 94 -28.24 4.71 2.54
N MET A 95 -27.60 5.87 2.75
CA MET A 95 -28.28 7.09 3.21
C MET A 95 -29.26 7.61 2.14
N GLU A 96 -28.85 7.61 0.87
CA GLU A 96 -29.68 8.01 -0.26
C GLU A 96 -30.94 7.13 -0.36
N HIS A 97 -30.76 5.81 -0.33
CA HIS A 97 -31.87 4.84 -0.39
C HIS A 97 -32.80 4.93 0.82
N GLY A 98 -32.25 5.13 2.02
CA GLY A 98 -33.03 5.29 3.25
C GLY A 98 -33.89 6.57 3.25
N ASN A 99 -33.39 7.65 2.66
CA ASN A 99 -34.14 8.90 2.52
C ASN A 99 -35.20 8.84 1.41
N ALA A 100 -34.93 8.12 0.30
CA ALA A 100 -35.86 7.99 -0.82
C ALA A 100 -37.11 7.12 -0.51
N GLY A 101 -37.03 6.21 0.46
CA GLY A 101 -38.16 5.38 0.90
C GLY A 101 -39.09 6.02 1.94
N GLY A 102 -38.85 7.28 2.32
CA GLY A 102 -39.55 7.97 3.42
C GLY A 102 -40.53 9.08 3.01
N ALA A 103 -40.98 9.13 1.76
CA ALA A 103 -41.90 10.16 1.25
C ALA A 103 -43.23 9.58 0.72
#